data_AF-A0A1G8IUU4-F1
#
_entry.id   AF-A0A1G8IUU4-F1
#
_cell.length_a   1.000
_cell.length_b   1.000
_cell.length_c   1.000
_cell.angle_alpha   90.00
_cell.angle_beta   90.00
_cell.angle_gamma   90.00
#
_symmetry.space_group_name_H-M   'P 1'
#
loop_
_entity.id
_entity.type
_entity.pdbx_description
1 polymer ?
#
loop_
_entity_poly.entity_id
_entity_poly.type
_entity_poly.pdbx_seq_one_letter_code
_entity_poly.pdbx_strand_id
1 'polypeptide(L)'
;MKQWNELPSSLFGYNKQAVNQLMNQQNQQIDELTKQVETMTEKITTLEDSLSHYQEIEESLKTSVIDARITGDKILEESHDAAERIREQTEEQMEQYKEEVTHRSETLVQRGMDLRVQLETMRESMLATLKEYEQFIKGTTFNELFPEKEMSEMTKLVTEFDTDTVLQKPQGDLAGMGLSPDSSLSDEEKQELAKLIQEVIANEARSTQENKSSHLSVVNRQQ
;
A
#
# COMPACT_ATOMS: atom_id res chain seq x y z
N MET A 1 66.86 -35.02 -44.94
CA MET A 1 67.62 -36.21 -44.49
C MET A 1 69.10 -35.91 -44.69
N LYS A 2 69.87 -35.77 -43.61
CA LYS A 2 71.34 -35.65 -43.73
C LYS A 2 71.90 -37.01 -44.11
N GLN A 3 72.45 -37.12 -45.32
CA GLN A 3 73.20 -38.29 -45.76
C GLN A 3 74.51 -38.35 -44.96
N TRP A 4 74.72 -39.44 -44.24
CA TRP A 4 75.97 -39.67 -43.50
C TRP A 4 76.96 -40.32 -44.46
N ASN A 5 77.91 -39.52 -44.93
CA ASN A 5 79.07 -40.01 -45.65
C ASN A 5 79.88 -40.94 -44.76
N GLU A 6 80.41 -41.96 -45.41
CA GLU A 6 81.07 -43.15 -44.90
C GLU A 6 82.16 -42.84 -43.85
N LEU A 7 82.20 -43.63 -42.77
CA LEU A 7 83.24 -43.54 -41.74
C LEU A 7 84.62 -43.70 -42.40
N PRO A 8 85.57 -42.76 -42.22
CA PRO A 8 86.88 -42.88 -42.85
C PRO A 8 87.59 -44.13 -42.34
N SER A 9 87.80 -45.09 -43.24
CA SER A 9 88.49 -46.35 -42.99
C SER A 9 89.99 -46.14 -43.19
N SER A 10 90.77 -46.41 -42.15
CA SER A 10 92.22 -46.51 -42.21
C SER A 10 92.61 -47.95 -42.57
N LEU A 11 93.82 -48.17 -43.08
CA LEU A 11 94.40 -49.49 -43.40
C LEU A 11 94.38 -50.49 -42.21
N PHE A 12 94.09 -50.01 -40.99
CA PHE A 12 93.95 -50.81 -39.76
C PHE A 12 92.58 -50.66 -39.06
N GLY A 13 91.52 -50.23 -39.77
CA GLY A 13 90.14 -50.15 -39.27
C GLY A 13 89.56 -48.72 -39.21
N TYR A 14 88.39 -48.57 -38.59
CA TYR A 14 87.69 -47.27 -38.49
C TYR A 14 88.43 -46.26 -37.61
N ASN A 15 88.42 -44.99 -38.01
CA ASN A 15 88.95 -43.91 -37.20
C ASN A 15 88.14 -43.73 -35.90
N LYS A 16 88.75 -44.06 -34.75
CA LYS A 16 88.11 -43.97 -33.42
C LYS A 16 87.59 -42.57 -33.10
N GLN A 17 88.25 -41.49 -33.53
CA GLN A 17 87.79 -40.12 -33.28
C GLN A 17 86.54 -39.78 -34.10
N ALA A 18 86.49 -40.20 -35.37
CA ALA A 18 85.32 -40.00 -36.22
C ALA A 18 84.10 -40.79 -35.72
N VAL A 19 84.30 -42.03 -35.25
CA VAL A 19 83.24 -42.85 -34.63
C VAL A 19 82.74 -42.21 -33.34
N ASN A 20 83.64 -41.72 -32.46
CA ASN A 20 83.23 -41.05 -31.23
C ASN A 20 82.47 -39.74 -31.49
N GLN A 21 82.87 -38.96 -32.49
CA GLN A 21 82.13 -37.75 -32.87
C GLN A 21 80.74 -38.07 -33.40
N LEU A 22 80.60 -39.10 -34.25
CA LEU A 22 79.30 -39.57 -34.75
C LEU A 22 78.41 -40.04 -33.60
N MET A 23 78.93 -40.86 -32.69
CA MET A 23 78.18 -41.34 -31.53
C MET A 23 77.77 -40.19 -30.60
N ASN A 24 78.65 -39.22 -30.36
CA ASN A 24 78.29 -38.04 -29.57
C ASN A 24 77.19 -37.21 -30.24
N GLN A 25 77.23 -37.04 -31.57
CA GLN A 25 76.17 -36.34 -32.30
C GLN A 25 74.83 -37.10 -32.27
N GLN A 26 74.87 -38.44 -32.41
CA GLN A 26 73.66 -39.25 -32.29
C GLN A 26 73.08 -39.21 -30.88
N ASN A 27 73.92 -39.31 -29.84
CA ASN A 27 73.48 -39.16 -28.45
C ASN A 27 72.86 -37.78 -28.21
N GLN A 28 73.47 -36.70 -28.70
CA GLN A 28 72.87 -35.37 -28.61
C GLN A 28 71.51 -35.28 -29.30
N GLN A 29 71.35 -35.89 -30.47
CA GLN A 29 70.06 -35.95 -31.17
C GLN A 29 69.02 -36.77 -30.40
N ILE A 30 69.42 -37.88 -29.79
CA ILE A 30 68.55 -38.71 -28.96
C ILE A 30 68.12 -37.92 -27.71
N ASP A 31 69.04 -37.19 -27.07
CA ASP A 31 68.73 -36.37 -25.91
C ASP A 31 67.76 -35.23 -26.27
N GLU A 32 67.97 -34.54 -27.40
CA GLU A 32 67.04 -33.52 -27.90
C GLU A 32 65.65 -34.09 -28.22
N LEU A 33 65.59 -35.25 -28.88
CA LEU A 33 64.33 -35.92 -29.18
C LEU A 33 63.61 -36.37 -27.91
N THR A 34 64.34 -36.91 -26.93
CA THR A 34 63.78 -37.32 -25.64
C THR A 34 63.15 -36.12 -24.92
N LYS A 35 63.87 -34.99 -24.87
CA LYS A 35 63.36 -33.75 -24.28
C LYS A 35 62.12 -33.21 -25.02
N GLN A 36 62.08 -33.33 -26.35
CA GLN A 36 60.90 -32.95 -27.14
C GLN A 36 59.71 -33.85 -26.84
N VAL A 37 59.91 -35.16 -26.72
CA VAL A 37 58.86 -36.12 -26.36
C VAL A 37 58.31 -35.81 -24.96
N GLU A 38 59.18 -35.55 -23.98
CA GLU A 38 58.76 -35.13 -22.64
C GLU A 38 57.93 -33.85 -22.68
N THR A 39 58.41 -32.81 -23.36
CA THR A 39 57.70 -31.53 -23.50
C THR A 39 56.35 -31.69 -24.21
N MET A 40 56.27 -32.55 -25.24
CA MET A 40 55.02 -32.83 -25.94
C MET A 40 54.04 -33.60 -25.05
N THR A 41 54.54 -34.55 -24.26
CA THR A 41 53.72 -35.33 -23.34
C THR A 41 53.13 -34.44 -22.26
N GLU A 42 53.93 -33.53 -21.67
CA GLU A 42 53.42 -32.52 -20.73
C GLU A 42 52.33 -31.66 -21.39
N LYS A 43 52.55 -31.17 -22.62
CA LYS A 43 51.53 -30.40 -23.35
C LYS A 43 50.25 -31.19 -23.58
N ILE A 44 50.36 -32.46 -23.97
CA ILE A 44 49.19 -33.34 -24.16
C ILE A 44 48.42 -33.46 -22.85
N THR A 45 49.09 -33.73 -21.73
CA THR A 45 48.41 -33.84 -20.43
C THR A 45 47.71 -32.54 -20.04
N THR A 46 48.34 -31.37 -20.23
CA THR A 46 47.68 -30.08 -19.93
C THR A 46 46.48 -29.80 -20.83
N LEU A 47 46.52 -30.26 -22.09
CA LEU A 47 45.41 -30.11 -23.03
C LEU A 47 44.27 -31.06 -22.68
N GLU A 48 44.58 -32.28 -22.26
CA GLU A 48 43.59 -33.26 -21.78
C GLU A 48 42.88 -32.75 -20.52
N ASP A 49 43.63 -32.22 -19.55
CA ASP A 49 43.07 -31.61 -18.34
C ASP A 49 42.15 -30.42 -18.68
N SER A 50 42.59 -29.55 -19.59
CA SER A 50 41.80 -28.40 -20.04
C SER A 50 40.51 -28.85 -20.75
N LEU A 51 40.59 -29.89 -21.57
CA LEU A 51 39.44 -30.44 -22.28
C LEU A 51 38.41 -31.01 -21.29
N SER A 52 38.88 -31.78 -20.30
CA SER A 52 38.02 -32.31 -19.24
C SER A 52 37.32 -31.18 -18.49
N HIS A 53 38.05 -30.12 -18.14
CA HIS A 53 37.47 -28.96 -17.46
C HIS A 53 36.39 -28.26 -18.31
N TYR A 54 36.62 -28.07 -19.61
CA TYR A 54 35.62 -27.48 -20.49
C TYR A 54 34.38 -28.36 -20.66
N GLN A 55 34.54 -29.69 -20.68
CA GLN A 55 33.40 -30.63 -20.72
C GLN A 55 32.54 -30.54 -19.47
N GLU A 56 33.15 -30.44 -18.28
CA GLU A 56 32.42 -30.24 -17.02
C GLU A 56 31.66 -28.91 -17.00
N ILE A 57 32.28 -27.83 -17.49
CA ILE A 57 31.61 -26.53 -17.60
C ILE A 57 30.45 -26.59 -18.59
N GLU A 58 30.61 -27.27 -19.73
CA GLU A 58 29.56 -27.43 -20.72
C GLU A 58 28.34 -28.18 -20.14
N GLU A 59 28.57 -29.25 -19.39
CA GLU A 59 27.50 -30.01 -18.72
C GLU A 59 26.78 -29.17 -17.68
N SER A 60 27.53 -28.45 -16.83
CA SER A 60 26.97 -27.54 -15.84
C SER A 60 26.14 -26.42 -16.49
N LEU A 61 26.67 -25.81 -17.55
CA LEU A 61 25.98 -24.76 -18.29
C LEU A 61 24.69 -25.30 -18.94
N LYS A 62 24.74 -26.47 -19.57
CA LYS A 62 23.57 -27.11 -20.16
C LYS A 62 22.48 -27.35 -19.14
N THR A 63 22.84 -27.84 -17.95
CA THR A 63 21.91 -28.07 -16.85
C THR A 63 21.30 -26.75 -16.37
N SER A 64 22.14 -25.74 -16.12
CA SER A 64 21.69 -24.41 -15.69
C SER A 64 20.74 -23.76 -16.72
N VAL A 65 21.00 -23.91 -18.01
CA VAL A 65 20.12 -23.38 -19.07
C VAL A 65 18.76 -24.08 -19.06
N ILE A 66 18.73 -25.40 -18.84
CA ILE A 66 17.48 -26.15 -18.74
C ILE A 66 16.70 -25.70 -17.50
N ASP A 67 17.36 -25.58 -16.35
CA ASP A 67 16.73 -25.13 -15.10
C ASP A 67 16.19 -23.70 -15.22
N ALA A 68 16.96 -22.80 -15.84
CA ALA A 68 16.54 -21.44 -16.11
C ALA A 68 15.31 -21.40 -17.02
N ARG A 69 15.24 -22.25 -18.05
CA ARG A 69 14.08 -22.35 -18.93
C ARG A 69 12.85 -22.86 -18.18
N ILE A 70 12.98 -23.96 -17.44
CA ILE A 70 11.88 -24.51 -16.64
C ILE A 70 11.35 -23.49 -15.64
N THR A 71 12.27 -22.79 -14.97
CA THR A 71 11.90 -21.74 -14.01
C THR A 71 11.23 -20.55 -14.70
N GLY A 72 11.73 -20.13 -15.87
CA GLY A 72 11.14 -19.08 -16.68
C GLY A 72 9.73 -19.43 -17.17
N ASP A 73 9.54 -20.65 -17.67
CA ASP A 73 8.23 -21.16 -18.11
C ASP A 73 7.24 -21.18 -16.93
N LYS A 74 7.69 -21.64 -15.76
CA LYS A 74 6.87 -21.65 -14.54
C LYS A 74 6.48 -20.24 -14.09
N ILE A 75 7.42 -19.29 -14.09
CA ILE A 75 7.12 -17.88 -13.76
C ILE A 75 6.10 -17.29 -14.74
N LEU A 76 6.23 -17.62 -16.03
CA LEU A 76 5.30 -17.13 -17.05
C LEU A 76 3.88 -17.69 -16.83
N GLU A 77 3.76 -18.99 -16.56
CA GLU A 77 2.49 -19.65 -16.26
C GLU A 77 1.85 -19.07 -14.98
N GLU A 78 2.61 -18.99 -13.88
CA GLU A 78 2.12 -18.43 -12.61
C GLU A 78 1.71 -16.96 -12.75
N SER A 79 2.48 -16.16 -13.50
CA SER A 79 2.15 -14.77 -13.76
C SER A 79 0.91 -14.62 -14.63
N HIS A 80 0.72 -15.51 -15.62
CA HIS A 80 -0.48 -15.48 -16.45
C HIS A 80 -1.71 -15.86 -15.63
N ASP A 81 -1.65 -16.95 -14.88
CA ASP A 81 -2.72 -17.40 -13.99
C ASP A 81 -3.09 -16.32 -12.95
N ALA A 82 -2.08 -15.68 -12.34
CA ALA A 82 -2.33 -14.61 -11.39
C ALA A 82 -3.00 -13.40 -12.05
N ALA A 83 -2.54 -13.02 -13.25
CA ALA A 83 -3.14 -11.91 -14.01
C ALA A 83 -4.59 -12.21 -14.41
N GLU A 84 -4.88 -13.42 -14.88
CA GLU A 84 -6.24 -13.86 -15.23
C GLU A 84 -7.14 -13.84 -14.00
N ARG A 85 -6.69 -14.39 -12.85
CA ARG A 85 -7.45 -14.33 -11.59
C ARG A 85 -7.74 -12.90 -11.15
N ILE A 86 -6.76 -12.00 -11.23
CA ILE A 86 -6.95 -10.58 -10.88
C ILE A 86 -7.97 -9.96 -11.83
N ARG A 87 -7.90 -10.26 -13.13
CA ARG A 87 -8.85 -9.73 -14.12
C ARG A 87 -10.27 -10.21 -13.80
N GLU A 88 -10.46 -11.52 -13.61
CA GLU A 88 -11.76 -12.11 -13.30
C GLU A 88 -12.35 -11.54 -12.00
N GLN A 89 -11.55 -11.46 -10.93
CA GLN A 89 -11.99 -10.87 -9.66
C GLN A 89 -12.36 -9.39 -9.81
N THR A 90 -11.58 -8.63 -10.58
CA THR A 90 -11.85 -7.21 -10.81
C THR A 90 -13.11 -7.02 -11.64
N GLU A 91 -13.34 -7.86 -12.65
CA GLU A 91 -14.53 -7.83 -13.48
C GLU A 91 -15.79 -8.17 -12.67
N GLU A 92 -15.73 -9.20 -11.81
CA GLU A 92 -16.82 -9.54 -10.90
C GLU A 92 -17.12 -8.40 -9.93
N GLN A 93 -16.09 -7.82 -9.30
CA GLN A 93 -16.26 -6.69 -8.38
C GLN A 93 -16.80 -5.44 -9.08
N MET A 94 -16.36 -5.19 -10.32
CA MET A 94 -16.85 -4.06 -11.10
C MET A 94 -18.34 -4.21 -11.42
N GLU A 95 -18.79 -5.41 -11.79
CA GLU A 95 -20.20 -5.64 -12.07
C GLU A 95 -21.04 -5.52 -10.79
N GLN A 96 -20.60 -6.11 -9.67
CA GLN A 96 -21.26 -5.94 -8.37
C GLN A 96 -21.36 -4.46 -7.96
N TYR A 97 -20.26 -3.72 -8.11
CA TYR A 97 -20.24 -2.29 -7.79
C TYR A 97 -21.18 -1.49 -8.69
N LYS A 98 -21.24 -1.82 -9.98
CA LYS A 98 -22.15 -1.17 -10.94
C LYS A 98 -23.61 -1.43 -10.59
N GLU A 99 -23.97 -2.65 -10.23
CA GLU A 99 -25.31 -2.98 -9.73
C GLU A 99 -25.64 -2.21 -8.45
N GLU A 100 -24.72 -2.21 -7.48
CA GLU A 100 -24.91 -1.51 -6.21
C GLU A 100 -25.10 0.00 -6.40
N VAL A 101 -24.26 0.64 -7.22
CA VAL A 101 -24.36 2.08 -7.51
C VAL A 101 -25.66 2.40 -8.22
N THR A 102 -26.09 1.55 -9.17
CA THR A 102 -27.36 1.72 -9.87
C THR A 102 -28.53 1.65 -8.87
N HIS A 103 -28.55 0.63 -8.02
CA HIS A 103 -29.58 0.49 -7.00
C HIS A 103 -29.59 1.65 -5.98
N ARG A 104 -28.41 2.08 -5.52
CA ARG A 104 -28.27 3.25 -4.63
C ARG A 104 -28.73 4.54 -5.32
N SER A 105 -28.45 4.69 -6.61
CA SER A 105 -28.89 5.84 -7.39
C SER A 105 -30.41 5.88 -7.52
N GLU A 106 -31.03 4.77 -7.90
CA GLU A 106 -32.49 4.63 -8.01
C GLU A 106 -33.18 4.92 -6.68
N THR A 107 -32.69 4.33 -5.59
CA THR A 107 -33.26 4.56 -4.25
C THR A 107 -33.07 6.00 -3.78
N LEU A 108 -31.94 6.65 -4.09
CA LEU A 108 -31.71 8.05 -3.78
C LEU A 108 -32.66 8.96 -4.56
N VAL A 109 -32.85 8.70 -5.86
CA VAL A 109 -33.81 9.42 -6.71
C VAL A 109 -35.22 9.27 -6.16
N GLN A 110 -35.63 8.04 -5.81
CA GLN A 110 -36.95 7.78 -5.24
C GLN A 110 -37.16 8.52 -3.93
N ARG A 111 -36.20 8.45 -3.00
CA ARG A 111 -36.27 9.21 -1.73
C ARG A 111 -36.32 10.72 -1.95
N GLY A 112 -35.60 11.23 -2.95
CA GLY A 112 -35.66 12.64 -3.34
C GLY A 112 -37.04 13.04 -3.87
N MET A 113 -37.68 12.18 -4.67
CA MET A 113 -39.05 12.38 -5.14
C MET A 113 -40.06 12.35 -3.98
N ASP A 114 -39.95 11.37 -3.09
CA ASP A 114 -40.83 11.23 -1.93
C ASP A 114 -40.71 12.46 -1.01
N LEU A 115 -39.49 12.94 -0.75
CA LEU A 115 -39.25 14.15 0.03
C LEU A 115 -39.88 15.39 -0.63
N ARG A 116 -39.78 15.51 -1.96
CA ARG A 116 -40.43 16.60 -2.69
C ARG A 116 -41.94 16.57 -2.51
N VAL A 117 -42.56 15.39 -2.60
CA VAL A 117 -44.00 15.23 -2.38
C VAL A 117 -44.39 15.61 -0.94
N GLN A 118 -43.58 15.22 0.05
CA GLN A 118 -43.80 15.59 1.45
C GLN A 118 -43.70 17.11 1.66
N LEU A 119 -42.72 17.77 1.04
CA LEU A 119 -42.56 19.23 1.11
C LEU A 119 -43.74 19.97 0.47
N GLU A 120 -44.23 19.50 -0.68
CA GLU A 120 -45.43 20.09 -1.31
C GLU A 120 -46.66 19.90 -0.42
N THR A 121 -46.86 18.71 0.14
CA THR A 121 -47.97 18.44 1.08
C THR A 121 -47.88 19.32 2.33
N MET A 122 -46.67 19.49 2.88
CA MET A 122 -46.44 20.37 4.03
C MET A 122 -46.72 21.84 3.68
N ARG A 123 -46.31 22.29 2.50
CA ARG A 123 -46.60 23.63 1.99
C ARG A 123 -48.11 23.86 1.87
N GLU A 124 -48.83 22.92 1.28
CA GLU A 124 -50.30 22.99 1.15
C GLU A 124 -50.99 23.02 2.52
N SER A 125 -50.56 22.17 3.45
CA SER A 125 -51.06 22.16 4.83
C SER A 125 -50.79 23.49 5.54
N MET A 126 -49.58 24.04 5.43
CA MET A 126 -49.25 25.35 6.01
C MET A 126 -50.07 26.49 5.41
N LEU A 127 -50.32 26.47 4.10
CA LEU A 127 -51.20 27.46 3.46
C LEU A 127 -52.65 27.31 3.91
N ALA A 128 -53.11 26.08 4.11
CA ALA A 128 -54.45 25.79 4.63
C ALA A 128 -54.61 26.29 6.07
N THR A 129 -53.65 26.01 6.96
CA THR A 129 -53.68 26.50 8.35
C THR A 129 -53.57 28.02 8.40
N LEU A 130 -52.71 28.64 7.58
CA LEU A 130 -52.64 30.10 7.49
C LEU A 130 -53.98 30.71 7.05
N LYS A 131 -54.65 30.10 6.07
CA LYS A 131 -55.98 30.53 5.63
C LYS A 131 -57.04 30.33 6.71
N GLU A 132 -56.98 29.26 7.49
CA GLU A 132 -57.83 29.05 8.65
C GLU A 132 -57.61 30.12 9.72
N TYR A 133 -56.35 30.44 10.06
CA TYR A 133 -56.01 31.54 10.96
C TYR A 133 -56.49 32.89 10.43
N GLU A 134 -56.35 33.16 9.14
CA GLU A 134 -56.86 34.37 8.51
C GLU A 134 -58.39 34.45 8.64
N GLN A 135 -59.10 33.35 8.40
CA GLN A 135 -60.55 33.27 8.59
C GLN A 135 -60.94 33.43 10.05
N PHE A 136 -60.21 32.82 10.99
CA PHE A 136 -60.43 32.97 12.42
C PHE A 136 -60.24 34.43 12.85
N ILE A 137 -59.16 35.10 12.44
CA ILE A 137 -58.90 36.51 12.76
C ILE A 137 -59.97 37.41 12.14
N LYS A 138 -60.42 37.14 10.92
CA LYS A 138 -61.48 37.92 10.26
C LYS A 138 -62.86 37.68 10.87
N GLY A 139 -63.13 36.47 11.34
CA GLY A 139 -64.40 36.06 11.93
C GLY A 139 -64.53 36.46 13.40
N THR A 140 -63.41 36.62 14.11
CA THR A 140 -63.40 36.95 15.53
C THR A 140 -63.09 38.42 15.73
N THR A 141 -64.00 39.15 16.35
CA THR A 141 -63.74 40.55 16.73
C THR A 141 -62.99 40.61 18.05
N PHE A 142 -62.09 41.61 18.22
CA PHE A 142 -61.26 41.76 19.43
C PHE A 142 -62.07 41.67 20.74
N ASN A 143 -63.31 42.16 20.72
CA ASN A 143 -64.23 42.16 21.87
C ASN A 143 -64.72 40.77 22.30
N GLU A 144 -64.62 39.76 21.43
CA GLU A 144 -65.08 38.39 21.70
C GLU A 144 -63.96 37.51 22.25
N LEU A 145 -62.70 37.79 21.89
CA LEU A 145 -61.51 37.10 22.43
C LEU A 145 -61.03 37.70 23.75
N PHE A 146 -61.23 39.01 23.94
CA PHE A 146 -60.88 39.72 25.16
C PHE A 146 -62.09 40.54 25.62
N PRO A 147 -63.06 39.91 26.30
CA PRO A 147 -64.17 40.66 26.86
C PRO A 147 -63.63 41.68 27.87
N GLU A 148 -64.05 42.94 27.77
CA GLU A 148 -63.57 44.06 28.60
C GLU A 148 -63.59 43.75 30.11
N LYS A 149 -64.52 42.89 30.56
CA LYS A 149 -64.61 42.45 31.95
C LYS A 149 -63.37 41.71 32.43
N GLU A 150 -62.86 40.75 31.65
CA GLU A 150 -61.71 39.93 32.04
C GLU A 150 -60.40 40.73 31.96
N MET A 151 -60.26 41.59 30.94
CA MET A 151 -59.16 42.56 30.87
C MET A 151 -59.19 43.56 32.03
N SER A 152 -60.38 44.01 32.45
CA SER A 152 -60.54 44.89 33.61
C SER A 152 -60.21 44.19 34.93
N GLU A 153 -60.56 42.90 35.08
CA GLU A 153 -60.21 42.10 36.26
C GLU A 153 -58.70 41.81 36.30
N MET A 154 -58.08 41.48 35.16
CA MET A 154 -56.64 41.32 35.06
C MET A 154 -55.89 42.62 35.36
N THR A 155 -56.38 43.75 34.84
CA THR A 155 -55.81 45.08 35.14
C THR A 155 -55.92 45.40 36.62
N LYS A 156 -57.05 45.09 37.27
CA LYS A 156 -57.22 45.22 38.71
C LYS A 156 -56.21 44.38 39.49
N LEU A 157 -56.03 43.12 39.10
CA LEU A 157 -55.10 42.20 39.77
C LEU A 157 -53.64 42.66 39.68
N VAL A 158 -53.23 43.20 38.52
CA VAL A 158 -51.90 43.79 38.33
C VAL A 158 -51.74 45.05 39.20
N THR A 159 -52.75 45.92 39.26
CA THR A 159 -52.70 47.10 40.14
C THR A 159 -52.72 46.75 41.63
N GLU A 160 -53.40 45.67 42.03
CA GLU A 160 -53.39 45.19 43.42
C GLU A 160 -52.02 44.61 43.81
N PHE A 161 -51.38 43.87 42.90
CA PHE A 161 -50.01 43.38 43.08
C PHE A 161 -48.99 44.52 43.22
N ASP A 162 -49.12 45.59 42.44
CA ASP A 162 -48.24 46.77 42.57
C ASP A 162 -48.45 47.48 43.93
N THR A 163 -49.65 47.43 44.51
CA THR A 163 -49.94 48.07 45.80
C THR A 163 -49.53 47.28 47.04
N ASP A 164 -49.40 45.95 46.95
CA ASP A 164 -49.07 45.08 48.11
C ASP A 164 -47.60 44.64 48.18
N THR A 165 -46.76 45.00 47.21
CA THR A 165 -45.29 44.92 47.37
C THR A 165 -44.71 46.18 48.00
N VAL A 166 -44.93 46.33 49.32
CA VAL A 166 -43.93 46.98 50.20
C VAL A 166 -42.74 46.01 50.30
N LEU A 167 -41.93 45.94 49.26
CA LEU A 167 -40.57 45.41 49.35
C LEU A 167 -39.64 46.57 49.67
N GLN A 168 -39.42 46.73 50.98
CA GLN A 168 -38.24 47.37 51.53
C GLN A 168 -37.01 46.89 50.75
N LYS A 169 -36.27 47.84 50.16
CA LYS A 169 -34.89 47.60 49.75
C LYS A 169 -34.08 47.13 50.97
N PRO A 170 -33.40 45.98 50.92
CA PRO A 170 -32.08 45.87 51.50
C PRO A 170 -31.07 46.30 50.43
N GLN A 171 -30.30 47.32 50.76
CA GLN A 171 -29.10 47.70 50.05
C GLN A 171 -28.06 46.58 50.26
N GLY A 172 -27.80 45.78 49.23
CA GLY A 172 -26.81 44.71 49.25
C GLY A 172 -26.68 44.05 47.88
N ASP A 173 -25.54 44.30 47.23
CA ASP A 173 -24.91 43.55 46.14
C ASP A 173 -25.68 43.31 44.83
N LEU A 174 -25.64 44.34 43.95
CA LEU A 174 -25.77 44.17 42.49
C LEU A 174 -24.45 43.68 41.85
N ALA A 175 -23.88 42.60 42.36
CA ALA A 175 -22.73 41.93 41.75
C ALA A 175 -22.89 40.40 41.78
N GLY A 176 -24.08 39.91 41.43
CA GLY A 176 -24.44 38.50 41.52
C GLY A 176 -25.20 37.92 40.33
N MET A 177 -25.41 38.67 39.25
CA MET A 177 -25.86 38.10 37.98
C MET A 177 -24.65 37.82 37.07
N GLY A 178 -23.72 37.04 37.62
CA GLY A 178 -22.75 36.34 36.81
C GLY A 178 -23.48 35.19 36.14
N LEU A 179 -23.72 35.33 34.83
CA LEU A 179 -23.81 34.21 33.91
C LEU A 179 -22.74 33.20 34.31
N SER A 180 -23.14 32.01 34.77
CA SER A 180 -22.21 30.93 35.11
C SER A 180 -21.29 30.67 33.92
N PRO A 181 -19.97 30.87 34.02
CA PRO A 181 -19.03 30.31 33.07
C PRO A 181 -18.48 29.04 33.72
N ASP A 182 -19.35 28.08 34.04
CA ASP A 182 -18.89 26.79 34.56
C ASP A 182 -19.01 25.74 33.46
N SER A 183 -18.20 25.97 32.43
CA SER A 183 -17.83 24.98 31.42
C SER A 183 -16.33 25.05 31.13
N SER A 184 -15.54 25.46 32.13
CA SER A 184 -14.11 25.22 32.14
C SER A 184 -13.89 23.86 32.79
N LEU A 185 -13.68 22.85 31.96
CA LEU A 185 -13.26 21.49 32.33
C LEU A 185 -12.38 21.52 33.60
N SER A 186 -12.73 20.69 34.59
CA SER A 186 -11.91 20.47 35.77
C SER A 186 -10.49 20.10 35.34
N ASP A 187 -9.48 20.47 36.12
CA ASP A 187 -8.08 20.17 35.76
C ASP A 187 -7.82 18.66 35.66
N GLU A 188 -8.67 17.83 36.28
CA GLU A 188 -8.71 16.38 36.08
C GLU A 188 -9.24 15.98 34.70
N GLU A 189 -10.32 16.62 34.24
CA GLU A 189 -10.89 16.37 32.91
C GLU A 189 -9.95 16.85 31.78
N LYS A 190 -9.21 17.94 32.00
CA LYS A 190 -8.17 18.38 31.05
C LYS A 190 -7.01 17.38 30.97
N GLN A 191 -6.64 16.74 32.08
CA GLN A 191 -5.60 15.71 32.10
C GLN A 191 -6.08 14.43 31.41
N GLU A 192 -7.33 14.04 31.63
CA GLU A 192 -7.94 12.91 30.91
C GLU A 192 -8.05 13.18 29.41
N LEU A 193 -8.46 14.39 29.02
CA LEU A 193 -8.53 14.80 27.62
C LEU A 193 -7.13 14.80 26.97
N ALA A 194 -6.11 15.29 27.68
CA ALA A 194 -4.73 15.25 27.18
C ALA A 194 -4.22 13.82 27.01
N LYS A 195 -4.56 12.92 27.94
CA LYS A 195 -4.24 11.50 27.86
C LYS A 195 -4.96 10.82 26.68
N LEU A 196 -6.24 11.15 26.48
CA LEU A 196 -7.06 10.62 25.38
C LEU A 196 -6.57 11.12 24.01
N ILE A 197 -6.20 12.40 23.90
CA ILE A 197 -5.59 12.96 22.69
C ILE A 197 -4.27 12.26 22.37
N GLN A 198 -3.44 12.01 23.38
CA GLN A 198 -2.17 11.31 23.18
C GLN A 198 -2.36 9.83 22.82
N GLU A 199 -3.41 9.19 23.35
CA GLU A 199 -3.81 7.83 22.96
C GLU A 199 -4.34 7.79 21.53
N VAL A 200 -5.17 8.73 21.11
CA VAL A 200 -5.67 8.85 19.73
C VAL A 200 -4.52 9.09 18.75
N ILE A 201 -3.59 10.00 19.07
CA ILE A 201 -2.40 10.25 18.24
C ILE A 201 -1.52 8.99 18.15
N ALA A 202 -1.35 8.26 19.25
CA ALA A 202 -0.60 7.00 19.23
C ALA A 202 -1.31 5.91 18.43
N ASN A 203 -2.64 5.87 18.46
CA ASN A 203 -3.44 4.89 17.73
C ASN A 203 -3.50 5.22 16.23
N GLU A 204 -3.57 6.50 15.86
CA GLU A 204 -3.42 6.98 14.47
C GLU A 204 -2.02 6.73 13.93
N ALA A 205 -0.97 6.94 14.72
CA ALA A 205 0.40 6.61 14.33
C ALA A 205 0.59 5.09 14.13
N ARG A 206 0.01 4.27 15.00
CA ARG A 206 0.02 2.80 14.88
C ARG A 206 -0.75 2.32 13.65
N SER A 207 -1.95 2.84 13.40
CA SER A 207 -2.74 2.50 12.21
C SER A 207 -2.08 3.00 10.91
N THR A 208 -1.32 4.11 10.95
CA THR A 208 -0.51 4.57 9.82
C THR A 208 0.72 3.67 9.58
N GLN A 209 1.34 3.13 10.63
CA GLN A 209 2.43 2.15 10.52
C GLN A 209 1.93 0.75 10.12
N GLU A 210 0.77 0.29 10.61
CA GLU A 210 0.13 -0.95 10.20
C GLU A 210 -0.36 -0.89 8.75
N ASN A 211 -0.88 0.25 8.28
CA ASN A 211 -1.19 0.43 6.86
C ASN A 211 0.06 0.49 5.98
N LYS A 212 1.17 1.09 6.43
CA LYS A 212 2.45 1.04 5.70
C LYS A 212 3.09 -0.36 5.71
N SER A 213 3.00 -1.10 6.80
CA SER A 213 3.51 -2.48 6.91
C SER A 213 2.66 -3.46 6.11
N SER A 214 1.33 -3.28 6.11
CA SER A 214 0.39 -4.01 5.23
C SER A 214 0.69 -3.71 3.76
N HIS A 215 0.99 -2.46 3.40
CA HIS A 215 1.35 -2.11 2.03
C HIS A 215 2.76 -2.62 1.61
N LEU A 216 3.73 -2.68 2.52
CA LEU A 216 5.05 -3.28 2.23
C LEU A 216 5.02 -4.81 2.19
N SER A 217 4.17 -5.47 2.99
CA SER A 217 4.03 -6.93 2.99
C SER A 217 3.16 -7.47 1.84
N VAL A 218 2.34 -6.61 1.21
CA VAL A 218 1.68 -6.92 -0.07
C VAL A 218 2.66 -6.73 -1.24
N VAL A 219 3.52 -5.71 -1.20
CA VAL A 219 4.54 -5.49 -2.25
C VAL A 219 5.65 -6.56 -2.24
N ASN A 220 6.08 -7.05 -1.07
CA ASN A 220 7.06 -8.14 -0.96
C ASN A 220 6.49 -9.56 -1.16
N ARG A 221 5.18 -9.70 -1.40
CA ARG A 221 4.54 -10.97 -1.78
C ARG A 221 4.24 -11.07 -3.29
N GLN A 222 4.57 -10.03 -4.05
CA GLN A 222 4.38 -9.95 -5.50
C GLN A 222 5.70 -9.82 -6.28
N GLN A 223 6.84 -10.13 -5.64
CA GLN A 223 8.10 -10.47 -6.30
C GLN A 223 8.49 -11.89 -5.91
#